data_AF-A0A7S2V447-F1
#
_entry.id   AF-A0A7S2V447-F1
#
_cell.length_a   1.000
_cell.length_b   1.000
_cell.length_c   1.000
_cell.angle_alpha   90.00
_cell.angle_beta   90.00
_cell.angle_gamma   90.00
#
_symmetry.space_group_name_H-M   'P 1'
#
loop_
_entity.id
_entity.type
_entity.pdbx_description
1 polymer ?
#
loop_
_entity_poly.entity_id
_entity_poly.type
_entity_poly.pdbx_seq_one_letter_code
_entity_poly.pdbx_strand_id
1 'polypeptide(L)'
;KIDDKFTTKSGREVTLQVFSEKDNVDKLNYAMESLKKSMKWDEDVYGLEYDLDLFNIVAVNDFNMGAMENKGLNIFNTAYVLAKPETATDGDYRAIEGVIGHEYFHNWSGNRVTCRDWFQLTLKEGLTVFRDQCFSGDMGSAAVKRIEDVRILRQAQFPEDSAGMAHPIRPESYIAMD
;
A
#
# COMPACT_ATOMS: atom_id res chain seq x y z
N LYS A 1 -7.46 1.56 -19.14
CA LYS A 1 -7.10 0.45 -18.23
C LYS A 1 -6.07 -0.43 -18.90
N ILE A 2 -5.30 -1.17 -18.11
CA ILE A 2 -4.52 -2.33 -18.55
C ILE A 2 -4.99 -3.57 -17.76
N ASP A 3 -4.84 -4.74 -18.36
CA ASP A 3 -5.26 -6.03 -17.80
C ASP A 3 -4.04 -6.97 -17.77
N ASP A 4 -3.92 -7.76 -16.72
CA ASP A 4 -2.92 -8.81 -16.58
C ASP A 4 -3.47 -9.93 -15.67
N LYS A 5 -2.65 -10.94 -15.36
CA LYS A 5 -3.01 -12.07 -14.53
C LYS A 5 -1.91 -12.41 -13.53
N PHE A 6 -2.32 -12.99 -12.41
CA PHE A 6 -1.41 -13.61 -11.44
C PHE A 6 -1.92 -15.00 -11.09
N THR A 7 -1.04 -16.00 -11.06
CA THR A 7 -1.41 -17.35 -10.60
C THR A 7 -0.84 -17.54 -9.20
N THR A 8 -1.73 -17.74 -8.24
CA THR A 8 -1.36 -18.01 -6.84
C THR A 8 -0.64 -19.34 -6.67
N LYS A 9 0.03 -19.53 -5.54
CA LYS A 9 0.69 -20.80 -5.18
C LYS A 9 -0.24 -22.02 -5.23
N SER A 10 -1.52 -21.89 -4.86
CA SER A 10 -2.49 -22.98 -4.95
C SER A 10 -3.05 -23.18 -6.37
N GLY A 11 -2.65 -22.36 -7.35
CA GLY A 11 -3.07 -22.46 -8.74
C GLY A 11 -4.34 -21.66 -9.10
N ARG A 12 -4.86 -20.79 -8.21
CA ARG A 12 -5.93 -19.84 -8.59
C ARG A 12 -5.37 -18.79 -9.53
N GLU A 13 -6.00 -18.63 -10.69
CA GLU A 13 -5.75 -17.51 -11.61
C GLU A 13 -6.56 -16.28 -11.16
N VAL A 14 -5.88 -15.18 -10.87
CA VAL A 14 -6.46 -13.90 -10.47
C VAL A 14 -6.31 -12.93 -11.63
N THR A 15 -7.43 -12.33 -12.04
CA THR A 15 -7.43 -11.24 -13.03
C THR A 15 -7.03 -9.94 -12.34
N LEU A 16 -6.07 -9.22 -12.90
CA LEU A 16 -5.58 -7.94 -12.39
C LEU A 16 -5.96 -6.83 -13.36
N GLN A 17 -6.52 -5.73 -12.86
CA GLN A 17 -6.89 -4.59 -13.70
C GLN A 17 -6.46 -3.28 -13.03
N VAL A 18 -5.79 -2.42 -13.79
CA VAL A 18 -5.43 -1.07 -13.34
C VAL A 18 -6.16 -0.07 -14.23
N PHE A 19 -7.00 0.76 -13.61
CA PHE A 19 -7.85 1.76 -14.25
C PHE A 19 -7.31 3.17 -14.02
N SER A 20 -7.46 4.01 -15.02
CA SER A 20 -7.20 5.45 -14.97
C SER A 20 -8.07 6.15 -16.01
N GLU A 21 -8.03 7.48 -16.01
CA GLU A 21 -8.44 8.26 -17.17
C GLU A 21 -7.66 7.86 -18.43
N LYS A 22 -8.28 8.05 -19.60
CA LYS A 22 -7.80 7.55 -20.90
C LYS A 22 -6.38 8.01 -21.24
N ASP A 23 -6.04 9.25 -20.89
CA ASP A 23 -4.77 9.88 -21.26
C ASP A 23 -3.59 9.42 -20.38
N ASN A 24 -3.86 8.61 -19.35
CA ASN A 24 -2.86 8.12 -18.40
C ASN A 24 -2.60 6.60 -18.48
N VAL A 25 -3.26 5.90 -19.41
CA VAL A 25 -3.21 4.42 -19.48
C VAL A 25 -1.78 3.89 -19.72
N ASP A 26 -0.96 4.66 -20.43
CA ASP A 26 0.43 4.32 -20.73
C ASP A 26 1.40 4.53 -19.54
N LYS A 27 0.91 5.00 -18.39
CA LYS A 27 1.66 5.20 -17.14
C LYS A 27 1.38 4.12 -16.09
N LEU A 28 0.59 3.09 -16.41
CA LEU A 28 0.07 2.12 -15.43
C LEU A 28 0.94 0.86 -15.26
N ASN A 29 1.92 0.64 -16.14
CA ASN A 29 2.67 -0.62 -16.18
C ASN A 29 3.42 -0.90 -14.88
N TYR A 30 4.08 0.11 -14.30
CA TYR A 30 4.82 -0.07 -13.06
C TYR A 30 3.91 -0.39 -11.87
N ALA A 31 2.69 0.14 -11.85
CA ALA A 31 1.70 -0.21 -10.84
C ALA A 31 1.28 -1.68 -10.94
N MET A 32 1.05 -2.18 -12.16
CA MET A 32 0.74 -3.60 -12.40
C MET A 32 1.89 -4.52 -11.98
N GLU A 33 3.14 -4.14 -12.28
CA GLU A 33 4.32 -4.89 -11.85
C GLU A 33 4.46 -4.92 -10.32
N SER A 34 4.27 -3.77 -9.67
CA SER A 34 4.31 -3.65 -8.21
C SER A 34 3.24 -4.51 -7.54
N LEU A 35 2.03 -4.57 -8.10
CA LEU A 35 0.95 -5.43 -7.60
C LEU A 35 1.36 -6.91 -7.66
N LYS A 36 1.87 -7.38 -8.79
CA LYS A 36 2.32 -8.78 -8.94
C LYS A 36 3.47 -9.13 -7.99
N LYS A 37 4.43 -8.21 -7.78
CA LYS A 37 5.50 -8.38 -6.79
C LYS A 37 4.94 -8.48 -5.38
N SER A 38 3.98 -7.64 -5.03
CA SER A 38 3.31 -7.64 -3.71
C SER A 38 2.61 -8.96 -3.45
N MET A 39 1.83 -9.45 -4.43
CA MET A 39 1.18 -10.77 -4.36
C MET A 39 2.20 -11.88 -4.14
N LYS A 40 3.26 -11.93 -4.95
CA LYS A 40 4.28 -12.97 -4.85
C LYS A 40 5.05 -12.93 -3.52
N TRP A 41 5.37 -11.74 -3.05
CA TRP A 41 6.13 -11.55 -1.82
C TRP A 41 5.32 -11.97 -0.60
N ASP A 42 4.03 -11.63 -0.53
CA ASP A 42 3.19 -12.02 0.61
C ASP A 42 2.98 -13.55 0.68
N GLU A 43 2.90 -14.20 -0.49
CA GLU A 43 2.93 -15.65 -0.58
C GLU A 43 4.26 -16.24 -0.09
N ASP A 44 5.39 -15.64 -0.44
CA ASP A 44 6.73 -16.15 -0.09
C ASP A 44 7.11 -15.93 1.37
N VAL A 45 6.77 -14.76 1.92
CA VAL A 45 7.20 -14.34 3.26
C VAL A 45 6.19 -14.73 4.33
N TYR A 46 4.89 -14.59 4.05
CA TYR A 46 3.83 -14.85 5.02
C TYR A 46 2.94 -16.05 4.67
N GLY A 47 3.07 -16.62 3.47
CA GLY A 47 2.21 -17.73 3.03
C GLY A 47 0.77 -17.29 2.76
N LEU A 48 0.57 -16.02 2.40
CA LEU A 48 -0.74 -15.41 2.24
C LEU A 48 -1.10 -15.29 0.76
N GLU A 49 -2.02 -16.12 0.30
CA GLU A 49 -2.56 -16.05 -1.07
C GLU A 49 -3.76 -15.11 -1.14
N TYR A 50 -4.00 -14.53 -2.32
CA TYR A 50 -5.22 -13.76 -2.57
C TYR A 50 -6.45 -14.66 -2.67
N ASP A 51 -7.60 -14.15 -2.22
CA ASP A 51 -8.80 -14.96 -1.95
C ASP A 51 -9.98 -14.72 -2.90
N LEU A 52 -9.84 -13.83 -3.89
CA LEU A 52 -10.84 -13.58 -4.94
C LEU A 52 -10.24 -13.83 -6.34
N ASP A 53 -11.11 -13.80 -7.35
CA ASP A 53 -10.73 -14.03 -8.76
C ASP A 53 -10.36 -12.73 -9.51
N LEU A 54 -10.61 -11.57 -8.90
CA LEU A 54 -10.38 -10.26 -9.47
C LEU A 54 -9.76 -9.31 -8.45
N PHE A 55 -8.76 -8.55 -8.87
CA PHE A 55 -8.18 -7.44 -8.11
C PHE A 55 -8.11 -6.19 -9.00
N ASN A 56 -8.83 -5.15 -8.61
CA ASN A 56 -8.86 -3.88 -9.33
C ASN A 56 -8.12 -2.78 -8.56
N ILE A 57 -7.38 -1.96 -9.29
CA ILE A 57 -6.84 -0.68 -8.84
C ILE A 57 -7.47 0.42 -9.69
N VAL A 58 -7.99 1.48 -9.07
CA VAL A 58 -8.51 2.66 -9.76
C VAL A 58 -7.73 3.89 -9.33
N ALA A 59 -7.06 4.55 -10.28
CA ALA A 59 -6.35 5.80 -10.05
C ALA A 59 -7.28 7.01 -10.26
N VAL A 60 -7.37 7.88 -9.26
CA VAL A 60 -8.20 9.10 -9.26
C VAL A 60 -7.35 10.33 -8.91
N ASN A 61 -7.66 11.48 -9.51
CA ASN A 61 -6.88 12.71 -9.33
C ASN A 61 -7.14 13.37 -7.98
N ASP A 62 -8.41 13.42 -7.56
CA ASP A 62 -8.83 14.08 -6.32
C ASP A 62 -9.06 13.02 -5.22
N PHE A 63 -8.07 12.85 -4.34
CA PHE A 63 -8.13 11.92 -3.21
C PHE A 63 -7.40 12.49 -1.99
N ASN A 64 -8.07 12.52 -0.84
CA ASN A 64 -7.52 13.11 0.39
C ASN A 64 -6.35 12.29 0.96
N MET A 65 -6.43 10.97 0.83
CA MET A 65 -5.41 10.02 1.29
C MET A 65 -4.49 9.60 0.14
N GLY A 66 -3.49 8.76 0.42
CA GLY A 66 -2.64 8.19 -0.62
C GLY A 66 -3.37 7.11 -1.42
N ALA A 67 -3.99 6.16 -0.74
CA ALA A 67 -4.81 5.11 -1.32
C ALA A 67 -5.79 4.54 -0.27
N MET A 68 -6.61 3.56 -0.67
CA MET A 68 -7.61 2.92 0.18
C MET A 68 -7.83 1.46 -0.23
N GLU A 69 -7.81 0.57 0.77
CA GLU A 69 -7.75 -0.88 0.66
C GLU A 69 -9.09 -1.59 0.38
N ASN A 70 -10.05 -0.92 -0.28
CA ASN A 70 -11.39 -1.48 -0.46
C ASN A 70 -11.32 -2.87 -1.13
N LYS A 71 -11.85 -3.90 -0.47
CA LYS A 71 -11.65 -5.31 -0.83
C LYS A 71 -11.90 -5.59 -2.32
N GLY A 72 -10.83 -5.84 -3.07
CA GLY A 72 -10.85 -6.18 -4.50
C GLY A 72 -11.04 -4.99 -5.45
N LEU A 73 -11.15 -3.76 -4.94
CA LEU A 73 -11.30 -2.51 -5.70
C LEU A 73 -10.57 -1.36 -4.98
N ASN A 74 -9.24 -1.44 -4.94
CA ASN A 74 -8.46 -0.41 -4.29
C ASN A 74 -8.53 0.90 -5.10
N ILE A 75 -8.61 2.02 -4.39
CA ILE A 75 -8.67 3.37 -5.00
C ILE A 75 -7.41 4.11 -4.58
N PHE A 76 -6.70 4.68 -5.55
CA PHE A 76 -5.42 5.34 -5.33
C PHE A 76 -5.45 6.76 -5.84
N ASN A 77 -4.74 7.66 -5.14
CA ASN A 77 -4.30 8.92 -5.72
C ASN A 77 -3.37 8.64 -6.91
N THR A 78 -3.51 9.38 -8.01
CA THR A 78 -2.68 9.20 -9.21
C THR A 78 -1.17 9.32 -8.95
N ALA A 79 -0.75 10.08 -7.94
CA ALA A 79 0.65 10.16 -7.53
C ALA A 79 1.27 8.81 -7.12
N TYR A 80 0.44 7.87 -6.64
CA TYR A 80 0.86 6.52 -6.22
C TYR A 80 0.51 5.43 -7.24
N VAL A 81 0.24 5.80 -8.50
CA VAL A 81 -0.01 4.83 -9.59
C VAL A 81 0.72 5.20 -10.88
N LEU A 82 0.67 6.48 -11.27
CA LEU A 82 1.13 6.90 -12.60
C LEU A 82 2.64 7.09 -12.61
N ALA A 83 3.35 6.28 -13.39
CA ALA A 83 4.80 6.43 -13.57
C ALA A 83 5.23 6.26 -15.02
N LYS A 84 6.17 7.13 -15.41
CA LYS A 84 6.95 7.05 -16.65
C LYS A 84 8.36 7.59 -16.42
N PRO A 85 9.39 7.07 -17.12
CA PRO A 85 10.77 7.54 -16.95
C PRO A 85 10.92 9.06 -17.18
N GLU A 86 10.09 9.65 -18.04
CA GLU A 86 10.17 11.08 -18.36
C GLU A 86 9.52 11.98 -17.29
N THR A 87 8.69 11.44 -16.40
CA THR A 87 7.86 12.23 -15.48
C THR A 87 7.97 11.84 -14.01
N ALA A 88 8.45 10.63 -13.70
CA ALA A 88 8.54 10.10 -12.34
C ALA A 88 10.00 9.87 -11.95
N THR A 89 10.37 10.30 -10.75
CA THR A 89 11.70 10.10 -10.16
C THR A 89 11.82 8.70 -9.56
N ASP A 90 13.05 8.25 -9.28
CA ASP A 90 13.28 6.99 -8.54
C ASP A 90 12.60 6.98 -7.15
N GLY A 91 12.39 8.15 -6.55
CA GLY A 91 11.62 8.29 -5.32
C GLY A 91 10.14 7.95 -5.53
N ASP A 92 9.56 8.45 -6.63
CA ASP A 92 8.16 8.19 -6.99
C ASP A 92 7.93 6.72 -7.32
N TYR A 93 8.84 6.09 -8.09
CA TYR A 93 8.79 4.65 -8.34
C TYR A 93 8.81 3.84 -7.03
N ARG A 94 9.73 4.14 -6.10
CA ARG A 94 9.76 3.45 -4.80
C ARG A 94 8.50 3.69 -3.97
N ALA A 95 7.95 4.89 -4.00
CA ALA A 95 6.70 5.21 -3.31
C ALA A 95 5.51 4.44 -3.89
N ILE A 96 5.39 4.35 -5.22
CA ILE A 96 4.36 3.55 -5.90
C ILE A 96 4.46 2.07 -5.51
N GLU A 97 5.67 1.50 -5.55
CA GLU A 97 5.87 0.09 -5.18
C GLU A 97 5.49 -0.16 -3.71
N GLY A 98 5.93 0.72 -2.81
CA GLY A 98 5.60 0.63 -1.38
C GLY A 98 4.10 0.75 -1.09
N VAL A 99 3.42 1.75 -1.64
CA VAL A 99 1.98 1.98 -1.38
C VAL A 99 1.13 0.89 -2.04
N ILE A 100 1.45 0.44 -3.26
CA ILE A 100 0.72 -0.70 -3.86
C ILE A 100 0.88 -1.97 -3.01
N GLY A 101 2.08 -2.21 -2.48
CA GLY A 101 2.32 -3.28 -1.51
C GLY A 101 1.44 -3.12 -0.28
N HIS A 102 1.48 -1.96 0.36
CA HIS A 102 0.68 -1.62 1.54
C HIS A 102 -0.81 -1.94 1.36
N GLU A 103 -1.44 -1.41 0.31
CA GLU A 103 -2.86 -1.61 0.07
C GLU A 103 -3.20 -3.07 -0.29
N TYR A 104 -2.29 -3.79 -0.94
CA TYR A 104 -2.46 -5.22 -1.17
C TYR A 104 -2.38 -6.02 0.14
N PHE A 105 -1.42 -5.69 1.01
CA PHE A 105 -1.20 -6.39 2.28
C PHE A 105 -2.38 -6.25 3.24
N HIS A 106 -3.09 -5.12 3.20
CA HIS A 106 -4.34 -4.93 3.92
C HIS A 106 -5.42 -5.97 3.59
N ASN A 107 -5.33 -6.67 2.45
CA ASN A 107 -6.22 -7.77 2.12
C ASN A 107 -6.31 -8.80 3.26
N TRP A 108 -5.19 -9.03 3.95
CA TRP A 108 -5.13 -9.87 5.14
C TRP A 108 -5.13 -9.05 6.44
N SER A 109 -4.22 -8.08 6.58
CA SER A 109 -4.05 -7.24 7.78
C SER A 109 -4.90 -5.98 7.74
N GLY A 110 -6.22 -6.12 7.69
CA GLY A 110 -7.17 -5.01 7.68
C GLY A 110 -8.56 -5.40 7.17
N ASN A 111 -8.59 -6.26 6.14
CA ASN A 111 -9.81 -6.74 5.51
C ASN A 111 -10.26 -8.10 6.07
N ARG A 112 -9.45 -9.16 5.90
CA ARG A 112 -9.80 -10.51 6.39
C ARG A 112 -9.85 -10.58 7.91
N VAL A 113 -8.89 -9.93 8.58
CA VAL A 113 -8.95 -9.63 10.01
C VAL A 113 -9.02 -8.12 10.12
N THR A 114 -10.13 -7.62 10.67
CA THR A 114 -10.41 -6.18 10.73
C THR A 114 -10.50 -5.66 12.16
N CYS A 115 -10.55 -4.35 12.31
CA CYS A 115 -10.62 -3.67 13.60
C CYS A 115 -12.00 -3.86 14.24
N ARG A 116 -12.03 -4.15 15.54
CA ARG A 116 -13.28 -4.18 16.33
C ARG A 116 -13.91 -2.79 16.44
N ASP A 117 -13.06 -1.79 16.59
CA ASP A 117 -13.40 -0.38 16.71
C ASP A 117 -12.20 0.47 16.25
N TRP A 118 -12.42 1.76 15.98
CA TRP A 118 -11.40 2.65 15.43
C TRP A 118 -10.24 2.95 16.37
N PHE A 119 -10.38 2.73 17.68
CA PHE A 119 -9.23 2.82 18.58
C PHE A 119 -8.17 1.77 18.25
N GLN A 120 -8.57 0.65 17.62
CA GLN A 120 -7.65 -0.39 17.17
C GLN A 120 -7.00 -0.08 15.82
N LEU A 121 -7.06 1.14 15.29
CA LEU A 121 -6.54 1.47 13.95
C LEU A 121 -5.10 0.95 13.73
N THR A 122 -4.21 1.11 14.71
CA THR A 122 -2.83 0.61 14.65
C THR A 122 -2.71 -0.90 14.46
N LEU A 123 -3.75 -1.70 14.78
CA LEU A 123 -3.78 -3.13 14.51
C LEU A 123 -3.62 -3.41 13.01
N LYS A 124 -4.37 -2.68 12.16
CA LYS A 124 -4.25 -2.82 10.71
C LYS A 124 -3.13 -1.95 10.16
N GLU A 125 -3.04 -0.69 10.60
CA GLU A 125 -2.08 0.27 10.05
C GLU A 125 -0.65 -0.05 10.45
N GLY A 126 -0.38 -0.20 11.75
CA GLY A 126 0.98 -0.46 12.24
C GLY A 126 1.54 -1.77 11.69
N LEU A 127 0.72 -2.82 11.60
CA LEU A 127 1.12 -4.10 11.02
C LEU A 127 1.33 -4.02 9.51
N THR A 128 0.46 -3.31 8.78
CA THR A 128 0.56 -3.21 7.32
C THR A 128 1.71 -2.29 6.91
N VAL A 129 1.95 -1.19 7.64
CA VAL A 129 3.16 -0.36 7.51
C VAL A 129 4.41 -1.20 7.71
N PHE A 130 4.46 -2.02 8.77
CA PHE A 130 5.62 -2.91 8.97
C PHE A 130 5.82 -3.88 7.79
N ARG A 131 4.73 -4.43 7.23
CA ARG A 131 4.79 -5.33 6.08
C ARG A 131 5.31 -4.61 4.83
N ASP A 132 4.85 -3.41 4.53
CA ASP A 132 5.39 -2.63 3.40
C ASP A 132 6.86 -2.25 3.59
N GLN A 133 7.30 -1.96 4.82
CA GLN A 133 8.69 -1.63 5.09
C GLN A 133 9.62 -2.83 4.80
N CYS A 134 9.20 -4.03 5.21
CA CYS A 134 9.91 -5.26 4.88
C CYS A 134 9.91 -5.51 3.36
N PHE A 135 8.76 -5.40 2.71
CA PHE A 135 8.62 -5.56 1.27
C PHE A 135 9.54 -4.61 0.49
N SER A 136 9.50 -3.31 0.77
CA SER A 136 10.38 -2.33 0.12
C SER A 136 11.87 -2.58 0.41
N GLY A 137 12.19 -3.08 1.61
CA GLY A 137 13.55 -3.48 1.96
C GLY A 137 14.08 -4.64 1.11
N ASP A 138 13.22 -5.65 0.87
CA ASP A 138 13.53 -6.85 0.08
C ASP A 138 13.55 -6.57 -1.43
N MET A 139 12.68 -5.69 -1.92
CA MET A 139 12.66 -5.29 -3.34
C MET A 139 13.84 -4.37 -3.71
N GLY A 140 14.36 -3.62 -2.74
CA GLY A 140 15.42 -2.65 -2.92
C GLY A 140 16.58 -2.84 -1.95
N SER A 141 16.73 -1.90 -1.02
CA SER A 141 17.81 -1.91 -0.03
C SER A 141 17.24 -1.74 1.37
N ALA A 142 17.29 -2.82 2.15
CA ALA A 142 16.86 -2.84 3.54
C ALA A 142 17.54 -1.74 4.38
N ALA A 143 18.82 -1.47 4.15
CA ALA A 143 19.54 -0.42 4.86
C ALA A 143 19.03 0.99 4.51
N VAL A 144 18.80 1.27 3.21
CA VAL A 144 18.28 2.57 2.77
C VAL A 144 16.86 2.77 3.29
N LYS A 145 15.98 1.77 3.13
CA LYS A 145 14.61 1.84 3.62
C LYS A 145 14.56 2.10 5.13
N ARG A 146 15.39 1.39 5.91
CA ARG A 146 15.47 1.61 7.35
C ARG A 146 15.94 3.02 7.71
N ILE A 147 16.92 3.58 6.99
CA ILE A 147 17.38 4.96 7.19
C ILE A 147 16.25 5.96 6.90
N GLU A 148 15.53 5.77 5.79
CA GLU A 148 14.40 6.62 5.40
C GLU A 148 13.29 6.61 6.46
N ASP A 149 12.91 5.42 6.95
CA ASP A 149 11.86 5.28 7.97
C ASP A 149 12.27 5.89 9.32
N VAL A 150 13.51 5.69 9.76
CA VAL A 150 14.04 6.33 10.99
C VAL A 150 14.06 7.84 10.85
N ARG A 151 14.39 8.36 9.66
CA ARG A 151 14.38 9.80 9.40
C ARG A 151 12.98 10.37 9.55
N ILE A 152 11.96 9.72 8.96
CA ILE A 152 10.55 10.14 9.08
C ILE A 152 10.10 10.10 10.55
N LEU A 153 10.38 9.01 11.27
CA LEU A 153 10.03 8.87 12.68
C LEU A 153 10.61 10.03 13.52
N ARG A 154 11.89 10.36 13.33
CA ARG A 154 12.55 11.43 14.09
C ARG A 154 12.10 12.83 13.70
N GLN A 155 11.74 13.05 12.44
CA GLN A 155 11.40 14.37 11.91
C GLN A 155 9.92 14.72 12.03
N ALA A 156 9.02 13.74 12.02
CA ALA A 156 7.57 13.94 12.07
C ALA A 156 6.94 13.35 13.34
N GLN A 157 7.20 12.08 13.63
CA GLN A 157 6.53 11.39 14.74
C GLN A 157 7.03 11.84 16.13
N PHE A 158 8.34 12.04 16.31
CA PHE A 158 8.90 12.52 17.59
C PHE A 158 8.36 13.92 17.98
N PRO A 159 8.28 14.89 17.05
CA PRO A 159 7.58 16.15 17.31
C PRO A 159 6.13 15.96 17.74
N GLU A 160 5.35 15.14 17.03
CA GLU A 160 3.94 14.86 17.38
C GLU A 160 3.79 14.29 18.80
N ASP A 161 4.64 13.33 19.16
CA ASP A 161 4.66 12.67 20.48
C ASP A 161 5.17 13.57 21.62
N SER A 162 5.66 14.77 21.29
CA SER A 162 6.07 15.80 22.24
C SER A 162 5.21 17.06 22.19
N ALA A 163 4.14 17.06 21.39
CA ALA A 163 3.25 18.18 21.16
C ALA A 163 1.86 17.98 21.79
N GLY A 164 0.95 18.94 21.60
CA GLY A 164 -0.40 18.91 22.17
C GLY A 164 -1.31 17.81 21.61
N MET A 165 -0.91 17.13 20.53
CA MET A 165 -1.63 16.01 19.92
C MET A 165 -1.04 14.63 20.29
N ALA A 166 -0.05 14.58 21.20
CA ALA A 166 0.58 13.33 21.61
C ALA A 166 -0.46 12.30 22.10
N HIS A 167 -0.36 11.08 21.61
CA HIS A 167 -1.26 9.98 21.96
C HIS A 167 -0.54 8.63 21.85
N PRO A 168 -0.93 7.62 22.66
CA PRO A 168 -0.48 6.26 22.42
C PRO A 168 -0.94 5.76 21.05
N ILE A 169 -0.20 4.81 20.46
CA ILE A 169 -0.56 4.19 19.16
C ILE A 169 -1.98 3.59 19.13
N ARG A 170 -2.53 3.26 20.30
CA ARG A 170 -3.94 2.94 20.50
C ARG A 170 -4.57 4.05 21.35
N PRO A 171 -5.19 5.08 20.74
CA PRO A 171 -5.70 6.23 21.46
C PRO A 171 -6.73 5.87 22.53
N GLU A 172 -6.88 6.72 23.54
CA GLU A 172 -7.90 6.55 24.58
C GLU A 172 -9.17 7.38 24.31
N SER A 173 -9.08 8.41 23.47
CA SER A 173 -10.19 9.27 23.06
C SER A 173 -9.90 9.94 21.71
N TYR A 174 -10.94 10.25 20.93
CA TYR A 174 -10.85 11.08 19.72
C TYR A 174 -12.16 11.86 19.51
N ILE A 175 -12.11 12.94 18.72
CA ILE A 175 -13.31 13.69 18.28
C ILE A 175 -13.71 13.25 16.86
N ALA A 176 -12.73 13.22 15.95
CA ALA A 176 -12.87 12.71 14.60
C ALA A 176 -11.75 11.69 14.33
N MET A 177 -12.06 10.75 13.44
CA MET A 177 -11.11 9.78 12.87
C MET A 177 -11.34 9.88 11.37
N ASP A 178 -10.64 10.81 10.73
CA ASP A 178 -10.75 11.15 9.31
C ASP A 178 -9.47 10.84 8.54
#